data_AF-A0A937AUU0-F1
#
_entry.id   AF-A0A937AUU0-F1
#
_cell.length_a   1.000
_cell.length_b   1.000
_cell.length_c   1.000
_cell.angle_alpha   90.00
_cell.angle_beta   90.00
_cell.angle_gamma   90.00
#
_symmetry.space_group_name_H-M   'P 1'
#
loop_
_entity.id
_entity.type
_entity.pdbx_description
1 polymer ?
#
loop_
_entity_poly.entity_id
_entity_poly.type
_entity_poly.pdbx_seq_one_letter_code
_entity_poly.pdbx_strand_id
1 'polypeptide(L)' 'MKGVFSIGMHRRFADELARGVLDAYGGDPLSLADVLILLPTRRSVRALREAFLRATDGTPTILPGMAPLGD' A
#
# COMPACT_ATOMS: atom_id res chain seq x y z
N MET A 1 12.69 -3.08 -18.74
CA MET A 1 11.65 -2.91 -17.69
C MET A 1 11.50 -4.21 -16.93
N LYS A 2 11.93 -4.26 -15.66
CA LYS A 2 11.39 -5.23 -14.69
C LYS A 2 10.30 -4.48 -13.93
N GLY A 3 9.04 -4.74 -14.25
CA GLY A 3 7.88 -4.08 -13.64
C GLY A 3 6.88 -5.05 -13.04
N VAL A 4 7.22 -6.34 -13.01
CA VAL A 4 6.38 -7.39 -12.44
C VAL A 4 7.07 -7.90 -11.19
N PHE A 5 6.41 -7.69 -10.06
CA PHE A 5 6.84 -8.17 -8.75
C PHE A 5 5.81 -9.18 -8.24
N SER A 6 6.21 -10.02 -7.29
CA SER A 6 5.32 -11.03 -6.72
C SER A 6 5.51 -11.11 -5.22
N ILE A 7 4.40 -11.25 -4.51
CA ILE A 7 4.36 -11.53 -3.08
C ILE A 7 3.92 -12.98 -2.94
N GLY A 8 4.68 -13.78 -2.19
CA GLY A 8 4.38 -15.20 -2.02
C GLY A 8 3.01 -15.43 -1.36
N MET A 9 2.28 -16.45 -1.81
CA MET A 9 0.92 -16.77 -1.35
C MET A 9 0.79 -17.03 0.16
N HIS A 10 1.88 -17.38 0.84
CA HIS A 10 1.94 -17.61 2.28
C HIS A 10 2.00 -16.30 3.09
N ARG A 11 2.16 -15.16 2.42
CA ARG A 11 2.25 -13.86 3.07
C ARG A 11 0.94 -13.10 2.98
N ARG A 12 0.72 -12.23 3.96
CA ARG A 12 -0.42 -11.32 3.99
C ARG A 12 -0.18 -10.22 2.97
N PHE A 13 -0.73 -10.38 1.78
CA PHE A 13 -0.44 -9.54 0.62
C PHE A 13 -0.50 -8.03 0.91
N ALA A 14 -1.58 -7.57 1.56
CA ALA A 14 -1.77 -6.16 1.87
C ALA A 14 -0.71 -5.62 2.84
N ASP A 15 -0.30 -6.42 3.84
CA ASP A 15 0.73 -6.02 4.81
C ASP A 15 2.11 -5.94 4.17
N GLU A 16 2.46 -6.92 3.34
CA GLU A 16 3.74 -6.92 2.60
C GLU A 16 3.79 -5.80 1.57
N LEU A 17 2.69 -5.52 0.87
CA LEU A 17 2.63 -4.40 -0.08
C LEU A 17 2.76 -3.06 0.65
N ALA A 18 2.03 -2.84 1.74
CA ALA A 18 2.13 -1.61 2.52
C ALA A 18 3.56 -1.38 3.02
N ARG A 19 4.19 -2.42 3.57
CA ARG A 19 5.58 -2.34 4.04
C ARG A 19 6.57 -2.06 2.91
N GLY A 20 6.45 -2.75 1.77
CA GLY A 20 7.31 -2.48 0.62
C GLY A 20 7.14 -1.06 0.05
N VAL A 21 5.93 -0.51 0.06
CA VAL A 21 5.69 0.88 -0.36
C VAL A 21 6.28 1.87 0.66
N LEU A 22 6.14 1.61 1.96
CA LEU A 22 6.76 2.44 3.00
C LEU A 22 8.29 2.37 2.95
N ASP A 23 8.87 1.21 2.69
CA ASP A 23 10.33 1.08 2.54
C ASP A 23 10.85 1.89 1.33
N ALA A 24 10.04 2.01 0.27
CA ALA A 24 10.41 2.73 -0.94
C ALA A 24 10.12 4.25 -0.88
N TYR A 25 9.05 4.67 -0.18
CA TYR A 25 8.52 6.05 -0.23
C TYR A 25 8.21 6.64 1.17
N GLY A 26 8.50 5.93 2.25
CA GLY A 26 8.15 6.35 3.62
C GLY A 26 9.15 7.28 4.30
N GLY A 27 10.32 7.54 3.68
CA GLY A 27 11.35 8.41 4.25
C GLY A 27 10.97 9.90 4.25
N ASP A 28 10.18 10.34 3.28
CA ASP A 28 9.56 11.67 3.23
C ASP A 28 8.03 11.51 3.12
N PRO A 29 7.24 11.98 4.10
CA PRO A 29 5.78 11.87 4.07
C PRO A 29 5.11 12.42 2.80
N LEU A 30 5.70 13.42 2.15
CA LEU A 30 5.16 13.97 0.90
C LEU A 30 5.39 13.03 -0.28
N SER A 31 6.51 12.30 -0.30
CA SER A 31 6.79 11.34 -1.38
C SER A 31 5.79 10.17 -1.41
N LEU A 32 5.23 9.81 -0.26
CA LEU A 32 4.15 8.81 -0.19
C LEU A 32 2.84 9.34 -0.79
N ALA A 33 2.58 10.65 -0.72
CA ALA A 33 1.38 11.27 -1.28
C ALA A 33 1.35 11.22 -2.83
N ASP A 34 2.53 11.19 -3.46
CA ASP A 34 2.67 11.12 -4.92
C ASP A 34 2.44 9.71 -5.47
N VAL A 35 2.29 8.70 -4.61
CA VAL A 35 2.06 7.31 -5.01
C VAL A 35 0.57 7.06 -5.25
N LEU A 36 0.24 6.50 -6.42
CA LEU A 36 -1.09 5.97 -6.73
C LEU A 36 -1.06 4.43 -6.81
N ILE A 37 -1.85 3.78 -5.97
CA ILE A 37 -2.03 2.33 -5.96
C ILE A 37 -3.38 1.96 -6.56
N LEU A 38 -3.35 1.28 -7.70
CA LEU A 38 -4.53 0.74 -8.37
C LEU A 38 -4.85 -0.65 -7.84
N LEU A 39 -6.08 -0.86 -7.40
CA LEU A 39 -6.51 -2.08 -6.70
C LEU A 39 -7.71 -2.72 -7.39
N PRO A 40 -7.89 -4.05 -7.31
CA PRO A 40 -8.95 -4.72 -8.09
C PRO A 40 -10.37 -4.37 -7.60
N THR A 41 -10.56 -4.11 -6.31
CA THR A 41 -11.90 -3.87 -5.70
C THR A 41 -11.83 -2.79 -4.62
N ARG A 42 -12.99 -2.23 -4.23
CA ARG A 42 -13.08 -1.33 -3.06
C ARG A 42 -12.71 -2.04 -1.75
N ARG A 43 -12.98 -3.35 -1.65
CA ARG A 43 -12.57 -4.15 -0.48
C ARG A 43 -11.04 -4.20 -0.36
N SER A 44 -10.32 -4.31 -1.47
CA SER A 44 -8.86 -4.27 -1.49
C SER A 44 -8.31 -2.92 -1.02
N VAL A 45 -8.96 -1.81 -1.39
CA VAL A 45 -8.62 -0.47 -0.88
C VAL A 45 -8.71 -0.41 0.65
N ARG A 46 -9.82 -0.91 1.21
CA ARG A 46 -10.01 -0.96 2.67
C ARG A 46 -8.94 -1.80 3.35
N ALA A 47 -8.70 -3.01 2.83
CA ALA A 47 -7.69 -3.92 3.39
C ALA A 47 -6.27 -3.32 3.35
N LEU A 48 -5.92 -2.62 2.28
CA LEU A 48 -4.61 -1.97 2.16
C LEU A 48 -4.49 -0.76 3.09
N ARG A 49 -5.54 0.04 3.25
CA ARG A 49 -5.56 1.15 4.22
C ARG A 49 -5.32 0.65 5.65
N GLU A 50 -5.98 -0.43 6.05
CA GLU A 50 -5.76 -1.05 7.36
C GLU A 50 -4.33 -1.62 7.50
N ALA A 51 -3.75 -2.13 6.41
CA ALA A 51 -2.37 -2.60 6.40
C ALA A 51 -1.36 -1.47 6.61
N PHE A 52 -1.56 -0.30 5.99
CA PHE A 52 -0.74 0.89 6.26
C PHE A 52 -0.83 1.31 7.73
N LEU A 53 -2.05 1.35 8.31
CA LEU A 53 -2.22 1.71 9.72
C LEU A 53 -1.50 0.74 10.68
N ARG A 54 -1.51 -0.57 10.37
CA ARG A 54 -0.73 -1.56 11.13
C ARG A 54 0.78 -1.36 10.95
N ALA A 55 1.23 -1.04 9.74
CA ALA A 55 2.64 -0.87 9.43
C ALA A 55 3.26 0.40 10.03
N THR A 56 2.44 1.42 10.32
CA THR A 56 2.88 2.67 10.99
C THR A 56 2.65 2.67 12.50
N ASP A 57 2.28 1.52 13.08
CA ASP A 57 1.90 1.37 14.49
C ASP A 57 0.86 2.42 14.96
N GLY A 58 -0.07 2.78 14.06
CA GLY A 58 -1.12 3.77 14.34
C GLY A 58 -0.66 5.23 14.30
N THR A 59 0.58 5.52 13.92
CA THR A 59 1.08 6.90 13.77
C THR A 59 0.30 7.63 12.67
N PRO A 60 -0.24 8.84 12.93
CA PRO A 60 -0.89 9.65 11.90
C PRO A 60 0.06 9.92 10.73
N THR A 61 -0.27 9.36 9.57
CA THR A 61 0.62 9.35 8.40
C THR A 61 -0.17 9.70 7.15
N ILE A 62 0.42 10.51 6.28
CA ILE A 62 -0.13 10.76 4.94
C ILE A 62 -0.14 9.44 4.19
N LEU A 63 -1.28 9.07 3.60
CA LEU A 63 -1.40 7.82 2.86
C LEU A 63 -1.28 8.06 1.36
N PRO A 64 -0.85 7.05 0.59
CA PRO A 64 -0.87 7.14 -0.86
C PRO A 64 -2.30 7.21 -1.38
N GLY A 65 -2.45 7.72 -2.60
CA GLY A 65 -3.69 7.59 -3.35
C GLY A 65 -4.01 6.12 -3.59
N MET A 66 -5.25 5.70 -3.32
CA MET A 66 -5.71 4.34 -3.58
C MET A 66 -7.01 4.39 -4.36
N ALA A 67 -7.03 3.77 -5.53
CA ALA A 67 -8.19 3.76 -6.42
C ALA A 67 -8.55 2.33 -6.83
N PRO A 68 -9.83 1.94 -6.76
CA PRO A 68 -10.27 0.66 -7.26
C PRO A 68 -10.43 0.71 -8.80
N LEU A 69 -10.14 -0.41 -9.46
CA LEU A 69 -10.36 -0.62 -10.90
C LEU A 69 -11.76 -1.19 -11.19
N GLY A 70 -12.36 -1.89 -10.23
CA GLY A 70 -13.72 -2.43 -10.28
C GLY A 70 -14.50 -2.08 -9.00
N ASP A 71 -15.67 -2.67 -8.82
CA ASP A 71 -16.50 -2.43 -7.61
C ASP A 71 -15.99 -3.17 -6.36
#